data_AF-A0A7W4TQB9-F1
#
_entry.id   AF-A0A7W4TQB9-F1
#
_cell.length_a   1.000
_cell.length_b   1.000
_cell.length_c   1.000
_cell.angle_alpha   90.00
_cell.angle_beta   90.00
_cell.angle_gamma   90.00
#
_symmetry.space_group_name_H-M   'P 1'
#
loop_
_entity.id
_entity.type
_entity.pdbx_description
1 polymer ?
#
loop_
_entity_poly.entity_id
_entity_poly.type
_entity_poly.pdbx_seq_one_letter_code
_entity_poly.pdbx_strand_id
1 'polypeptide(L)'
;MTAEEIPYGNHERLGAVILPAGWNDVTRQVRLVVRVKALEGDEGGSDLSYENDWPLWFYAPAAGEVPGADESIGQGSPTRASTLASTTSPMSAVVQTEDVEEALRRAGDGETVLLTPDLKQLHSDVALGFTTVFWNTAWTRNQAPHTLGITHDPHHPLFDHFPSAGHTDRQWWHLLHGAKPLVLDALPEDLQPLVQPIDTWFSARRLGCLIEARMGAGHLVVCTLNLDPVQDQQVTPPAASVAAFRRSLIGYLASDSFNPTTELTPRAVRALLATV
;
A
#
# COMPACT_ATOMS: atom_id res chain seq x y z
N MET A 1 -24.23 -7.59 24.94
CA MET A 1 -22.91 -8.08 25.42
C MET A 1 -23.00 -8.12 26.93
N THR A 2 -22.82 -9.29 27.53
CA THR A 2 -22.72 -9.46 28.97
C THR A 2 -21.39 -8.87 29.43
N ALA A 3 -21.42 -8.00 30.44
CA ALA A 3 -20.20 -7.47 31.04
C ALA A 3 -19.47 -8.62 31.73
N GLU A 4 -18.22 -8.86 31.36
CA GLU A 4 -17.34 -9.84 31.98
C GLU A 4 -16.40 -9.12 32.93
N GLU A 5 -16.23 -9.63 34.15
CA GLU A 5 -15.26 -9.10 35.10
C GLU A 5 -13.84 -9.50 34.66
N ILE A 6 -12.96 -8.51 34.53
CA ILE A 6 -11.59 -8.72 34.05
C ILE A 6 -10.63 -8.44 35.22
N PRO A 7 -9.70 -9.35 35.55
CA PRO A 7 -8.73 -9.12 36.60
C PRO A 7 -7.80 -7.95 36.26
N TYR A 8 -7.38 -7.21 37.28
CA TYR A 8 -6.36 -6.16 37.13
C TYR A 8 -5.00 -6.78 36.81
N GLY A 9 -4.38 -6.38 35.69
CA GLY A 9 -3.08 -6.90 35.27
C GLY A 9 -2.73 -6.57 33.82
N ASN A 10 -1.62 -7.12 33.32
CA ASN A 10 -1.22 -7.07 31.92
C ASN A 10 -1.26 -8.48 31.30
N HIS A 11 -1.32 -8.56 29.97
CA HIS A 11 -1.32 -9.82 29.20
C HIS A 11 -2.54 -10.75 29.39
N GLU A 12 -3.63 -10.26 29.98
CA GLU A 12 -4.89 -11.00 30.06
C GLU A 12 -5.52 -11.17 28.67
N ARG A 13 -5.79 -12.41 28.27
CA ARG A 13 -6.40 -12.72 26.98
C ARG A 13 -7.92 -12.73 27.10
N LEU A 14 -8.55 -11.64 26.67
CA LEU A 14 -10.01 -11.42 26.74
C LEU A 14 -10.83 -12.17 25.66
N GLY A 15 -10.28 -13.24 25.09
CA GLY A 15 -10.91 -14.00 24.00
C GLY A 15 -10.68 -13.41 22.60
N ALA A 16 -11.60 -13.69 21.68
CA ALA A 16 -11.53 -13.30 20.27
C ALA A 16 -12.82 -12.58 19.84
N VAL A 17 -12.66 -11.55 19.00
CA VAL A 17 -13.81 -10.90 18.35
C VAL A 17 -14.11 -11.66 17.07
N ILE A 18 -15.30 -12.26 16.99
CA ILE A 18 -15.80 -12.92 15.79
C ILE A 18 -16.69 -11.94 15.04
N LEU A 19 -16.33 -11.65 13.79
CA LEU A 19 -17.14 -10.80 12.91
C LEU A 19 -18.13 -11.65 12.12
N PRO A 20 -19.38 -11.19 11.91
CA PRO A 20 -20.34 -11.92 11.08
C PRO A 20 -19.84 -12.07 9.63
N ALA A 21 -20.31 -13.13 8.95
CA ALA A 21 -20.07 -13.31 7.52
C ALA A 21 -20.63 -12.15 6.68
N GLY A 22 -20.00 -11.85 5.54
CA GLY A 22 -20.39 -10.76 4.62
C GLY A 22 -19.89 -9.37 5.01
N TRP A 23 -19.14 -9.24 6.12
CA TRP A 23 -18.57 -7.95 6.54
C TRP A 23 -17.46 -7.43 5.62
N ASN A 24 -16.93 -8.29 4.76
CA ASN A 24 -15.92 -8.03 3.76
C ASN A 24 -16.48 -7.92 2.33
N ASP A 25 -17.80 -7.91 2.13
CA ASP A 25 -18.40 -7.79 0.78
C ASP A 25 -18.25 -6.38 0.19
N VAL A 26 -18.01 -5.40 1.06
CA VAL A 26 -17.84 -4.00 0.70
C VAL A 26 -16.50 -3.51 1.25
N THR A 27 -15.72 -2.86 0.39
CA THR A 27 -14.50 -2.19 0.82
C THR A 27 -14.84 -1.01 1.74
N ARG A 28 -14.37 -1.02 2.98
CA ARG A 28 -14.69 0.01 3.99
C ARG A 28 -13.69 0.01 5.15
N GLN A 29 -13.63 1.15 5.83
CA GLN A 29 -13.00 1.27 7.14
C GLN A 29 -14.08 1.18 8.23
N VAL A 30 -13.79 0.46 9.30
CA VAL A 30 -14.59 0.48 10.55
C VAL A 30 -13.65 0.70 11.74
N ARG A 31 -14.18 1.18 12.85
CA ARG A 31 -13.45 1.32 14.11
C ARG A 31 -13.89 0.21 15.07
N LEU A 32 -12.95 -0.62 15.52
CA LEU A 32 -13.15 -1.51 16.65
C LEU A 32 -12.92 -0.70 17.93
N VAL A 33 -13.94 -0.53 18.74
CA VAL A 33 -13.86 0.19 20.02
C VAL A 33 -13.96 -0.81 21.15
N VAL A 34 -12.95 -0.85 22.02
CA VAL A 34 -12.96 -1.65 23.25
C VAL A 34 -12.99 -0.70 24.43
N ARG A 35 -14.04 -0.82 25.25
CA ARG A 35 -14.23 -0.01 26.45
C ARG A 35 -14.20 -0.90 27.69
N VAL A 36 -13.42 -0.49 28.69
CA VAL A 36 -13.38 -1.11 30.02
C VAL A 36 -13.91 -0.10 31.03
N LYS A 37 -14.84 -0.54 31.88
CA LYS A 37 -15.43 0.28 32.94
C LYS A 37 -15.00 -0.29 34.29
N ALA A 38 -14.49 0.56 35.18
CA ALA A 38 -14.23 0.15 36.55
C ALA A 38 -15.56 -0.11 37.26
N LEU A 39 -15.67 -1.27 37.92
CA LEU A 39 -16.77 -1.53 38.86
C LEU A 39 -16.47 -0.74 40.13
N GLU A 40 -17.48 -0.03 40.66
CA GLU A 40 -17.32 0.83 41.84
C GLU A 40 -16.67 0.06 43.01
N GLY A 41 -15.59 0.63 43.57
CA GLY A 41 -15.11 0.30 44.91
C GLY A 41 -15.59 1.38 45.88
N ASP A 42 -15.95 0.96 47.11
CA ASP A 42 -16.68 1.66 48.19
C ASP A 42 -16.27 3.10 48.60
N GLU A 43 -15.43 3.83 47.87
CA GLU A 43 -15.08 5.22 48.20
C GLU A 43 -15.14 6.15 46.97
N GLY A 44 -16.36 6.57 46.62
CA GLY A 44 -16.65 7.95 46.21
C GLY A 44 -15.94 8.55 44.99
N GLY A 45 -15.61 7.78 43.94
CA GLY A 45 -14.84 8.30 42.81
C GLY A 45 -15.28 7.83 41.42
N SER A 46 -16.25 8.52 40.82
CA SER A 46 -16.58 8.66 39.37
C SER A 46 -16.69 7.41 38.48
N ASP A 47 -17.59 7.48 37.50
CA ASP A 47 -17.76 6.53 36.39
C ASP A 47 -16.49 6.43 35.50
N LEU A 48 -15.45 5.76 35.98
CA LEU A 48 -14.17 5.62 35.28
C LEU A 48 -14.31 4.60 34.15
N SER A 49 -14.32 5.11 32.91
CA SER A 49 -14.26 4.31 31.69
C SER A 49 -13.00 4.60 30.89
N TYR A 50 -12.33 3.56 30.43
CA TYR A 50 -11.18 3.62 29.53
C TYR A 50 -11.59 3.06 28.17
N GLU A 51 -11.11 3.68 27.10
CA GLU A 51 -11.44 3.29 25.73
C GLU A 51 -10.17 3.26 24.89
N ASN A 52 -10.05 2.21 24.08
CA ASN A 52 -9.12 2.16 22.97
C ASN A 52 -9.90 1.85 21.70
N ASP A 53 -9.42 2.37 20.58
CA ASP A 53 -9.97 2.08 19.27
C ASP A 53 -8.88 1.70 18.26
N TRP A 54 -9.26 0.86 17.30
CA TRP A 54 -8.39 0.43 16.21
C TRP A 54 -9.12 0.54 14.87
N PRO A 55 -8.50 1.16 13.86
CA PRO A 55 -9.02 1.13 12.51
C PRO A 55 -8.86 -0.28 11.92
N LEU A 56 -9.94 -0.81 11.36
CA LEU A 56 -9.97 -2.07 10.64
C LEU A 56 -10.39 -1.79 9.20
N TRP A 57 -9.61 -2.32 8.26
CA TRP A 57 -9.83 -2.17 6.83
C TRP A 57 -10.35 -3.48 6.24
N PHE A 58 -11.49 -3.40 5.56
CA PHE A 58 -12.12 -4.50 4.84
C PHE A 58 -12.01 -4.21 3.35
N TYR A 59 -11.66 -5.22 2.56
CA TYR A 59 -11.53 -5.12 1.12
C TYR A 59 -12.41 -6.18 0.47
N ALA A 60 -13.30 -5.73 -0.43
CA ALA A 60 -14.12 -6.63 -1.21
C ALA A 60 -13.25 -7.53 -2.10
N PRO A 61 -13.54 -8.84 -2.20
CA PRO A 61 -12.87 -9.73 -3.13
C PRO A 61 -13.12 -9.27 -4.58
N ALA A 62 -12.22 -9.64 -5.49
CA ALA A 62 -12.47 -9.39 -6.92
C ALA A 62 -13.73 -10.15 -7.37
N ALA A 63 -14.47 -9.62 -8.34
CA ALA A 63 -15.60 -10.34 -8.92
C ALA A 63 -15.12 -11.70 -9.47
N GLY A 64 -15.54 -12.80 -8.83
CA GLY A 64 -15.14 -14.17 -9.17
C GLY A 64 -14.15 -14.84 -8.21
N GLU A 65 -13.57 -14.10 -7.25
CA GLU A 65 -12.86 -14.69 -6.12
C GLU A 65 -13.89 -15.15 -5.07
N VAL A 66 -14.10 -16.46 -4.94
CA VAL A 66 -14.90 -17.02 -3.85
C VAL A 66 -14.05 -17.02 -2.58
N PRO A 67 -14.45 -16.32 -1.50
CA PRO A 67 -13.75 -16.43 -0.23
C PRO A 67 -14.07 -17.80 0.41
N GLY A 68 -13.06 -18.66 0.55
CA GLY A 68 -13.13 -19.81 1.47
C GLY A 68 -13.36 -21.19 0.86
N ALA A 69 -12.57 -21.59 -0.15
CA ALA A 69 -12.31 -23.01 -0.36
C ALA A 69 -11.05 -23.40 0.44
N ASP A 70 -11.27 -24.04 1.59
CA ASP A 70 -10.26 -24.72 2.38
C ASP A 70 -9.54 -25.74 1.47
N GLU A 71 -8.27 -25.47 1.10
CA GLU A 71 -7.47 -26.37 0.29
C GLU A 71 -7.06 -27.58 1.14
N SER A 72 -7.92 -28.59 1.16
CA SER A 72 -7.53 -29.94 1.54
C SER A 72 -6.50 -30.47 0.56
N ILE A 73 -5.26 -30.62 1.05
CA ILE A 73 -4.14 -31.44 0.61
C ILE A 73 -4.47 -32.39 -0.57
N GLY A 74 -3.85 -32.14 -1.73
CA GLY A 74 -3.80 -33.07 -2.85
C GLY A 74 -2.60 -32.78 -3.75
N GLN A 75 -1.61 -33.67 -3.73
CA GLN A 75 -0.44 -33.63 -4.62
C GLN A 75 -0.86 -33.74 -6.09
N GLY A 76 -0.31 -32.88 -6.95
CA GLY A 76 -0.31 -33.09 -8.40
C GLY A 76 -0.24 -31.81 -9.24
N SER A 77 0.91 -31.54 -9.84
CA SER A 77 1.04 -30.71 -11.05
C SER A 77 0.72 -31.58 -12.30
N PRO A 78 0.52 -31.03 -13.53
CA PRO A 78 0.37 -29.62 -13.92
C PRO A 78 -0.74 -29.35 -14.98
N THR A 79 -0.85 -28.08 -15.37
CA THR A 79 -1.33 -27.55 -16.67
C THR A 79 -2.84 -27.32 -16.81
N ARG A 80 -3.23 -26.04 -16.91
CA ARG A 80 -4.26 -25.58 -17.88
C ARG A 80 -4.16 -24.09 -18.12
N ALA A 81 -3.75 -23.73 -19.33
CA ALA A 81 -4.06 -22.45 -19.94
C ALA A 81 -5.59 -22.26 -19.94
N SER A 82 -6.07 -21.13 -19.43
CA SER A 82 -7.47 -20.74 -19.54
C SER A 82 -7.53 -19.37 -20.21
N THR A 83 -7.76 -19.40 -21.51
CA THR A 83 -8.24 -18.28 -22.32
C THR A 83 -9.70 -18.01 -21.96
N LEU A 84 -9.97 -16.86 -21.34
CA LEU A 84 -11.30 -16.27 -21.31
C LEU A 84 -11.27 -14.99 -22.12
N ALA A 85 -11.77 -15.12 -23.35
CA ALA A 85 -12.21 -13.98 -24.14
C ALA A 85 -13.51 -13.45 -23.53
N SER A 86 -13.54 -12.17 -23.20
CA SER A 86 -14.77 -11.42 -22.97
C SER A 86 -14.64 -10.08 -23.68
N THR A 87 -15.64 -9.82 -24.50
CA THR A 87 -15.69 -8.74 -25.48
C THR A 87 -15.93 -7.41 -24.77
N THR A 88 -14.96 -6.51 -24.82
CA THR A 88 -15.10 -5.06 -24.60
C THR A 88 -13.99 -4.41 -25.44
N SER A 89 -14.25 -3.25 -26.05
CA SER A 89 -13.29 -2.44 -26.83
C SER A 89 -11.88 -2.46 -26.22
N PRO A 90 -10.79 -2.36 -27.00
CA PRO A 90 -9.46 -2.66 -26.50
C PRO A 90 -9.09 -1.70 -25.36
N MET A 91 -9.25 -2.16 -24.12
CA MET A 91 -8.47 -1.64 -23.00
C MET A 91 -7.02 -1.72 -23.46
N SER A 92 -6.31 -0.60 -23.51
CA SER A 92 -4.86 -0.65 -23.63
C SER A 92 -4.35 -1.54 -22.50
N ALA A 93 -3.85 -2.73 -22.86
CA ALA A 93 -3.36 -3.67 -21.88
C ALA A 93 -2.20 -3.02 -21.14
N VAL A 94 -2.33 -2.84 -19.82
CA VAL A 94 -1.26 -2.30 -18.99
C VAL A 94 -0.12 -3.33 -18.98
N VAL A 95 1.03 -2.95 -19.51
CA VAL A 95 2.20 -3.83 -19.52
C VAL A 95 2.92 -3.71 -18.19
N GLN A 96 3.20 -4.83 -17.53
CA GLN A 96 3.96 -4.88 -16.29
C GLN A 96 5.35 -5.43 -16.57
N THR A 97 6.38 -4.79 -16.02
CA THR A 97 7.77 -5.25 -16.15
C THR A 97 8.60 -4.76 -14.97
N GLU A 98 9.64 -5.51 -14.64
CA GLU A 98 10.69 -5.11 -13.70
C GLU A 98 11.93 -4.57 -14.44
N ASP A 99 12.02 -4.81 -15.75
CA ASP A 99 13.13 -4.38 -16.59
C ASP A 99 12.93 -2.93 -17.05
N VAL A 100 13.89 -2.08 -16.69
CA VAL A 100 13.87 -0.64 -16.99
C VAL A 100 13.97 -0.38 -18.49
N GLU A 101 14.82 -1.09 -19.23
CA GLU A 101 15.01 -0.83 -20.65
C GLU A 101 13.79 -1.26 -21.47
N GLU A 102 13.18 -2.39 -21.10
CA GLU A 102 11.91 -2.81 -21.70
C GLU A 102 10.79 -1.81 -21.40
N ALA A 103 10.73 -1.29 -20.17
CA ALA A 103 9.73 -0.29 -19.80
C ALA A 103 9.85 0.99 -20.64
N LEU A 104 11.08 1.50 -20.78
CA LEU A 104 11.38 2.72 -21.54
C LEU A 104 11.07 2.54 -23.03
N ARG A 105 11.41 1.38 -23.59
CA ARG A 105 11.13 1.05 -25.00
C ARG A 105 9.63 1.01 -25.25
N ARG A 106 8.88 0.22 -24.48
CA ARG A 106 7.43 0.06 -24.66
C ARG A 106 6.64 1.34 -24.43
N ALA A 107 6.98 2.09 -23.39
CA ALA A 107 6.34 3.38 -23.16
C ALA A 107 6.60 4.33 -24.33
N GLY A 108 7.85 4.38 -24.83
CA GLY A 108 8.20 5.12 -26.04
C GLY A 108 7.40 4.72 -27.28
N ASP A 109 7.09 3.43 -27.43
CA ASP A 109 6.31 2.85 -28.53
C ASP A 109 4.79 3.09 -28.42
N GLY A 110 4.32 3.78 -27.36
CA GLY A 110 2.91 4.13 -27.18
C GLY A 110 2.15 3.28 -26.17
N GLU A 111 2.80 2.32 -25.51
CA GLU A 111 2.16 1.46 -24.51
C GLU A 111 2.04 2.18 -23.15
N THR A 112 1.08 1.74 -22.33
CA THR A 112 1.01 2.13 -20.91
C THR A 112 1.73 1.07 -20.09
N VAL A 113 2.80 1.49 -19.40
CA VAL A 113 3.72 0.58 -18.71
C VAL A 113 3.75 0.86 -17.22
N LEU A 114 3.52 -0.18 -16.42
CA LEU A 114 3.82 -0.22 -14.99
C LEU A 114 5.18 -0.88 -14.77
N LEU A 115 6.17 -0.06 -14.39
CA LEU A 115 7.51 -0.48 -13.99
C LEU A 115 7.54 -0.71 -12.47
N THR A 116 7.80 -1.95 -12.06
CA THR A 116 8.04 -2.34 -10.67
C THR A 116 9.47 -2.86 -10.56
N PRO A 117 10.48 -1.97 -10.39
CA PRO A 117 11.86 -2.40 -10.40
C PRO A 117 12.15 -3.33 -9.21
N ASP A 118 13.13 -4.23 -9.35
CA ASP A 118 13.56 -5.09 -8.24
C ASP A 118 14.06 -4.22 -7.07
N LEU A 119 13.25 -4.16 -6.01
CA LEU A 119 13.52 -3.36 -4.82
C LEU A 119 14.82 -3.79 -4.12
N LYS A 120 15.31 -5.02 -4.32
CA LYS A 120 16.60 -5.46 -3.76
C LYS A 120 17.78 -4.80 -4.48
N GLN A 121 17.63 -4.56 -5.79
CA GLN A 121 18.65 -3.96 -6.63
C GLN A 121 18.56 -2.43 -6.68
N LEU A 122 17.39 -1.85 -6.38
CA LEU A 122 17.22 -0.40 -6.30
C LEU A 122 17.98 0.14 -5.09
N HIS A 123 18.92 1.05 -5.29
CA HIS A 123 19.63 1.71 -4.21
C HIS A 123 18.88 2.98 -3.78
N SER A 124 18.78 3.20 -2.47
CA SER A 124 18.16 4.38 -1.87
C SER A 124 18.85 4.66 -0.55
N ASP A 125 19.30 5.89 -0.37
CA ASP A 125 19.90 6.40 0.87
C ASP A 125 18.85 6.81 1.91
N VAL A 126 17.56 6.63 1.59
CA VAL A 126 16.42 6.91 2.45
C VAL A 126 15.75 5.61 2.88
N ALA A 127 15.86 5.31 4.18
CA ALA A 127 15.17 4.19 4.77
C ALA A 127 13.70 4.56 5.06
N LEU A 128 12.79 4.15 4.19
CA LEU A 128 11.35 4.26 4.41
C LEU A 128 10.91 3.29 5.52
N GLY A 129 10.02 3.77 6.40
CA GLY A 129 9.39 2.95 7.43
C GLY A 129 7.90 3.20 7.52
N PHE A 130 7.18 2.23 8.07
CA PHE A 130 5.78 2.42 8.44
C PHE A 130 5.64 3.43 9.59
N THR A 131 6.56 3.37 10.55
CA THR A 131 6.64 4.33 11.65
C THR A 131 7.44 5.57 11.23
N THR A 132 7.18 6.68 11.91
CA THR A 132 7.94 7.91 11.71
C THR A 132 9.35 7.80 12.29
N VAL A 133 10.24 8.69 11.88
CA VAL A 133 11.55 8.85 12.54
C VAL A 133 11.41 8.98 14.05
N PHE A 134 12.34 8.39 14.80
CA PHE A 134 12.40 8.56 16.24
C PHE A 134 13.18 9.82 16.59
N TRP A 135 12.46 10.85 17.07
CA TRP A 135 12.97 12.11 17.63
C TRP A 135 13.94 12.92 16.74
N ASN A 136 15.12 12.41 16.42
CA ASN A 136 16.16 13.10 15.66
C ASN A 136 17.20 12.13 15.07
N THR A 137 17.28 12.02 13.74
CA THR A 137 18.25 11.15 13.04
C THR A 137 19.70 11.56 13.25
N ALA A 138 20.00 12.86 13.43
CA ALA A 138 21.36 13.34 13.68
C ALA A 138 21.92 12.85 15.04
N TRP A 139 21.05 12.64 16.04
CA TRP A 139 21.43 12.17 17.37
C TRP A 139 21.39 10.65 17.52
N THR A 140 20.75 9.95 16.57
CA THR A 140 20.66 8.48 16.54
C THR A 140 21.60 7.85 15.51
N ARG A 141 22.64 8.56 15.06
CA ARG A 141 23.60 8.09 14.04
C ARG A 141 22.90 7.67 12.74
N ASN A 142 21.96 8.50 12.29
CA ASN A 142 21.12 8.28 11.12
C ASN A 142 20.30 6.97 11.18
N GLN A 143 19.80 6.62 12.37
CA GLN A 143 18.98 5.42 12.55
C GLN A 143 17.68 5.51 11.72
N ALA A 144 17.39 4.43 10.99
CA ALA A 144 16.14 4.27 10.26
C ALA A 144 14.92 4.16 11.21
N PRO A 145 13.72 4.59 10.78
CA PRO A 145 13.41 5.14 9.46
C PRO A 145 13.80 6.62 9.32
N HIS A 146 13.88 7.08 8.07
CA HIS A 146 14.22 8.46 7.66
C HIS A 146 13.01 9.22 7.09
N THR A 147 11.80 8.77 7.38
CA THR A 147 10.57 9.38 6.86
C THR A 147 9.56 9.62 7.97
N LEU A 148 8.63 10.55 7.74
CA LEU A 148 7.57 10.93 8.66
C LEU A 148 6.22 10.31 8.29
N GLY A 149 6.25 9.22 7.51
CA GLY A 149 5.10 8.59 6.89
C GLY A 149 4.96 8.95 5.42
N ILE A 150 3.78 8.69 4.86
CA ILE A 150 3.40 9.00 3.48
C ILE A 150 2.22 9.98 3.45
N THR A 151 2.09 10.69 2.34
CA THR A 151 0.92 11.48 1.97
C THR A 151 0.52 11.18 0.52
N HIS A 152 -0.77 11.35 0.23
CA HIS A 152 -1.37 11.20 -1.09
C HIS A 152 -2.74 11.90 -1.08
N ASP A 153 -3.28 12.19 -2.26
CA ASP A 153 -4.65 12.70 -2.38
C ASP A 153 -5.66 11.54 -2.23
N PRO A 154 -6.48 11.50 -1.16
CA PRO A 154 -7.46 10.43 -0.96
C PRO A 154 -8.62 10.46 -1.98
N HIS A 155 -8.76 11.53 -2.77
CA HIS A 155 -9.77 11.66 -3.82
C HIS A 155 -9.20 11.36 -5.22
N HIS A 156 -7.93 10.99 -5.32
CA HIS A 156 -7.33 10.60 -6.59
C HIS A 156 -7.95 9.26 -7.06
N PRO A 157 -8.32 9.11 -8.36
CA PRO A 157 -9.00 7.90 -8.88
C PRO A 157 -8.25 6.59 -8.62
N LEU A 158 -6.92 6.64 -8.46
CA LEU A 158 -6.08 5.54 -7.99
C LEU A 158 -6.62 4.86 -6.72
N PHE A 159 -7.30 5.59 -5.83
CA PHE A 159 -7.72 5.12 -4.51
C PHE A 159 -9.20 4.69 -4.44
N ASP A 160 -9.94 4.70 -5.55
CA ASP A 160 -11.38 4.35 -5.58
C ASP A 160 -11.67 2.93 -5.03
N HIS A 161 -10.74 2.00 -5.24
CA HIS A 161 -10.83 0.63 -4.71
C HIS A 161 -9.85 0.36 -3.55
N PHE A 162 -9.14 1.38 -3.09
CA PHE A 162 -8.24 1.35 -1.95
C PHE A 162 -8.44 2.61 -1.09
N PRO A 163 -9.57 2.73 -0.38
CA PRO A 163 -9.89 3.93 0.37
C PRO A 163 -8.82 4.18 1.43
N SER A 164 -8.49 5.45 1.60
CA SER A 164 -7.40 5.90 2.46
C SER A 164 -7.66 7.34 2.89
N ALA A 165 -7.10 7.75 4.02
CA ALA A 165 -7.29 9.09 4.59
C ALA A 165 -6.23 10.12 4.13
N GLY A 166 -5.42 9.79 3.11
CA GLY A 166 -4.36 10.67 2.62
C GLY A 166 -3.07 10.66 3.44
N HIS A 167 -2.95 9.77 4.42
CA HIS A 167 -1.78 9.59 5.27
C HIS A 167 -1.50 8.10 5.57
N THR A 168 -0.36 7.80 6.19
CA THR A 168 -0.03 6.43 6.64
C THR A 168 -1.07 5.91 7.64
N ASP A 169 -1.58 4.70 7.39
CA ASP A 169 -2.43 3.92 8.30
C ASP A 169 -2.22 2.41 7.99
N ARG A 170 -2.78 1.51 8.80
CA ARG A 170 -2.51 0.08 8.84
C ARG A 170 -2.56 -0.63 7.49
N GLN A 171 -3.42 -0.22 6.56
CA GLN A 171 -3.51 -0.79 5.22
C GLN A 171 -2.21 -0.68 4.42
N TRP A 172 -1.39 0.32 4.73
CA TRP A 172 -0.09 0.56 4.10
C TRP A 172 1.03 -0.30 4.65
N TRP A 173 0.81 -1.05 5.74
CA TRP A 173 1.85 -1.83 6.42
C TRP A 173 2.65 -2.67 5.43
N HIS A 174 1.99 -3.55 4.69
CA HIS A 174 2.68 -4.47 3.78
C HIS A 174 3.27 -3.76 2.54
N LEU A 175 2.59 -2.73 2.04
CA LEU A 175 3.05 -1.94 0.89
C LEU A 175 4.34 -1.16 1.20
N LEU A 176 4.51 -0.70 2.44
CA LEU A 176 5.69 0.08 2.86
C LEU A 176 6.85 -0.79 3.32
N HIS A 177 6.61 -2.03 3.75
CA HIS A 177 7.68 -2.94 4.18
C HIS A 177 8.54 -3.38 2.99
N GLY A 178 9.78 -2.92 2.96
CA GLY A 178 10.72 -3.20 1.87
C GLY A 178 10.59 -2.27 0.66
N ALA A 179 9.63 -1.32 0.69
CA ALA A 179 9.52 -0.28 -0.31
C ALA A 179 10.72 0.67 -0.26
N LYS A 180 11.06 1.25 -1.42
CA LYS A 180 12.20 2.16 -1.55
C LYS A 180 11.78 3.48 -2.19
N PRO A 181 11.89 4.61 -1.48
CA PRO A 181 11.52 5.90 -2.04
C PRO A 181 12.53 6.33 -3.09
N LEU A 182 12.03 7.00 -4.13
CA LEU A 182 12.82 7.65 -5.17
C LEU A 182 13.02 9.12 -4.78
N VAL A 183 14.23 9.64 -4.96
CA VAL A 183 14.53 11.07 -4.79
C VAL A 183 14.20 11.80 -6.08
N LEU A 184 13.17 12.64 -6.04
CA LEU A 184 12.58 13.30 -7.20
C LEU A 184 13.18 14.68 -7.48
N ASP A 185 14.14 15.17 -6.68
CA ASP A 185 14.66 16.55 -6.74
C ASP A 185 15.16 16.98 -8.14
N ALA A 186 15.66 16.03 -8.95
CA ALA A 186 16.15 16.28 -10.30
C ALA A 186 15.07 16.18 -11.39
N LEU A 187 13.82 15.85 -11.03
CA LEU A 187 12.68 15.74 -11.95
C LEU A 187 11.89 17.06 -12.01
N PRO A 188 11.05 17.26 -13.04
CA PRO A 188 10.21 18.46 -13.15
C PRO A 188 9.38 18.73 -11.89
N GLU A 189 9.25 20.00 -11.49
CA GLU A 189 8.55 20.40 -10.25
C GLU A 189 7.05 20.10 -10.27
N ASP A 190 6.46 20.06 -11.46
CA ASP A 190 5.07 19.70 -11.70
C ASP A 190 4.80 18.20 -11.56
N LEU A 191 5.85 17.35 -11.52
CA LEU A 191 5.70 15.93 -11.24
C LEU A 191 5.36 15.73 -9.76
N GLN A 192 4.07 15.57 -9.48
CA GLN A 192 3.57 15.24 -8.16
C GLN A 192 3.49 13.71 -8.01
N PRO A 193 4.17 13.11 -7.02
CA PRO A 193 4.01 11.68 -6.74
C PRO A 193 2.58 11.33 -6.30
N LEU A 194 2.05 10.23 -6.80
CA LEU A 194 0.75 9.67 -6.39
C LEU A 194 0.81 9.14 -4.95
N VAL A 195 1.98 8.69 -4.51
CA VAL A 195 2.27 8.31 -3.12
C VAL A 195 3.62 8.91 -2.72
N GLN A 196 3.58 9.86 -1.80
CA GLN A 196 4.73 10.66 -1.37
C GLN A 196 5.16 10.32 0.05
N PRO A 197 6.31 9.67 0.24
CA PRO A 197 6.98 9.69 1.53
C PRO A 197 7.39 11.11 1.93
N ILE A 198 7.24 11.43 3.21
CA ILE A 198 7.69 12.71 3.76
C ILE A 198 9.09 12.48 4.34
N ASP A 199 10.11 13.11 3.77
CA ASP A 199 11.48 13.01 4.26
C ASP A 199 11.64 13.67 5.64
N THR A 200 12.75 13.40 6.31
CA THR A 200 13.10 14.13 7.54
C THR A 200 13.28 15.62 7.26
N TRP A 201 13.01 16.45 8.28
CA TRP A 201 13.25 17.89 8.22
C TRP A 201 14.73 18.28 8.04
N PHE A 202 15.67 17.34 8.16
CA PHE A 202 17.09 17.62 7.93
C PHE A 202 17.45 17.66 6.45
N SER A 203 16.89 16.74 5.66
CA SER A 203 17.19 16.61 4.24
C SER A 203 16.09 17.23 3.37
N ALA A 204 14.83 17.10 3.79
CA ALA A 204 13.66 17.67 3.11
C ALA A 204 13.61 17.39 1.60
N ARG A 205 14.09 16.22 1.16
CA ARG A 205 14.07 15.80 -0.25
C ARG A 205 12.64 15.59 -0.71
N ARG A 206 12.39 15.86 -1.99
CA ARG A 206 11.13 15.47 -2.64
C ARG A 206 11.19 13.97 -2.91
N LEU A 207 10.39 13.17 -2.20
CA LEU A 207 10.38 11.71 -2.34
C LEU A 207 9.12 11.23 -3.08
N GLY A 208 9.20 10.05 -3.70
CA GLY A 208 8.03 9.36 -4.27
C GLY A 208 8.19 7.85 -4.26
N CYS A 209 7.09 7.14 -3.97
CA CYS A 209 7.01 5.68 -4.11
C CYS A 209 6.13 5.23 -5.27
N LEU A 210 5.30 6.13 -5.79
CA LEU A 210 4.51 5.91 -6.98
C LEU A 210 4.45 7.22 -7.76
N ILE A 211 4.92 7.19 -9.00
CA ILE A 211 4.91 8.33 -9.91
C ILE A 211 4.33 7.90 -11.26
N GLU A 212 3.70 8.84 -11.96
CA GLU A 212 3.22 8.67 -13.32
C GLU A 212 3.76 9.78 -14.22
N ALA A 213 3.97 9.46 -15.49
CA ALA A 213 4.46 10.41 -16.48
C ALA A 213 4.09 9.97 -17.90
N ARG A 214 4.03 10.93 -18.81
CA ARG A 214 4.12 10.68 -20.25
C ARG A 214 5.54 10.29 -20.63
N MET A 215 5.66 9.40 -21.60
CA MET A 215 6.95 9.03 -22.18
C MET A 215 6.79 8.71 -23.67
N GLY A 216 7.33 9.58 -24.52
CA GLY A 216 7.14 9.43 -25.97
C GLY A 216 5.66 9.44 -26.35
N ALA A 217 5.21 8.41 -27.05
CA ALA A 217 3.80 8.27 -27.43
C ALA A 217 2.91 7.64 -26.34
N GLY A 218 3.51 7.07 -25.29
CA GLY A 218 2.81 6.30 -24.26
C GLY A 218 2.97 6.89 -22.86
N HIS A 219 2.82 6.01 -21.86
CA HIS A 219 2.81 6.39 -20.46
C HIS A 219 3.66 5.43 -19.63
N LEU A 220 4.35 5.99 -18.63
CA LEU A 220 5.17 5.25 -17.69
C LEU A 220 4.69 5.52 -16.27
N VAL A 221 4.53 4.45 -15.51
CA VAL A 221 4.24 4.47 -14.08
C VAL A 221 5.37 3.73 -13.40
N VAL A 222 5.98 4.34 -12.39
CA VAL A 222 7.05 3.70 -11.61
C VAL A 222 6.53 3.49 -10.20
N CYS A 223 6.44 2.24 -9.77
CA CYS A 223 5.96 1.84 -8.46
C CYS A 223 7.07 1.14 -7.68
N THR A 224 7.50 1.73 -6.58
CA THR A 224 8.48 1.16 -5.65
C THR A 224 7.90 0.76 -4.30
N LEU A 225 6.56 0.73 -4.21
CA LEU A 225 5.85 0.04 -3.14
C LEU A 225 6.02 -1.48 -3.28
N ASN A 226 5.96 -2.19 -2.16
CA ASN A 226 6.04 -3.64 -2.16
C ASN A 226 4.69 -4.27 -2.56
N LEU A 227 4.56 -4.61 -3.85
CA LEU A 227 3.36 -5.24 -4.40
C LEU A 227 3.36 -6.78 -4.28
N ASP A 228 4.44 -7.37 -3.77
CA ASP A 228 4.58 -8.81 -3.56
C ASP A 228 5.33 -9.09 -2.24
N PRO A 229 4.75 -8.74 -1.08
CA PRO A 229 5.36 -9.06 0.19
C PRO A 229 5.41 -10.58 0.34
N VAL A 230 6.59 -11.11 0.65
CA VAL A 230 6.78 -12.55 0.91
C VAL A 230 5.66 -13.04 1.83
N GLN A 231 4.89 -14.02 1.35
CA GLN A 231 3.86 -14.70 2.13
C GLN A 231 4.52 -15.43 3.29
N ASP A 232 4.59 -14.78 4.45
CA ASP A 232 4.69 -15.52 5.69
C ASP A 232 3.37 -16.29 5.84
N GLN A 233 3.42 -17.60 5.65
CA GLN A 233 2.26 -18.50 5.43
C GLN A 233 1.26 -18.53 6.60
N GLN A 234 1.53 -17.84 7.71
CA GLN A 234 0.74 -17.90 8.94
C GLN A 234 -0.21 -16.72 9.16
N VAL A 235 -0.25 -15.72 8.28
CA VAL A 235 -1.13 -14.57 8.48
C VAL A 235 -1.83 -14.23 7.16
N THR A 236 -3.16 -14.34 7.15
CA THR A 236 -4.09 -13.98 6.06
C THR A 236 -4.27 -12.47 5.74
N PRO A 237 -3.83 -11.46 6.52
CA PRO A 237 -3.99 -10.04 6.19
C PRO A 237 -2.97 -9.36 5.23
N PRO A 238 -1.76 -9.87 4.91
CA PRO A 238 -0.88 -9.25 3.90
C PRO A 238 -1.47 -9.18 2.51
N ALA A 239 -2.19 -10.24 2.13
CA ALA A 239 -2.69 -10.39 0.78
C ALA A 239 -3.83 -9.41 0.47
N ALA A 240 -4.71 -9.11 1.43
CA ALA A 240 -5.94 -8.38 1.14
C ALA A 240 -5.71 -6.90 0.77
N SER A 241 -4.93 -6.16 1.57
CA SER A 241 -4.67 -4.74 1.29
C SER A 241 -3.77 -4.57 0.07
N VAL A 242 -2.76 -5.42 -0.11
CA VAL A 242 -1.88 -5.40 -1.30
C VAL A 242 -2.66 -5.77 -2.56
N ALA A 243 -3.47 -6.83 -2.53
CA ALA A 243 -4.31 -7.19 -3.67
C ALA A 243 -5.31 -6.07 -4.00
N ALA A 244 -5.94 -5.46 -3.00
CA ALA A 244 -6.83 -4.32 -3.22
C ALA A 244 -6.10 -3.14 -3.85
N PHE A 245 -4.92 -2.78 -3.35
CA PHE A 245 -4.10 -1.72 -3.94
C PHE A 245 -3.69 -2.04 -5.38
N ARG A 246 -3.26 -3.27 -5.67
CA ARG A 246 -2.92 -3.72 -7.04
C ARG A 246 -4.12 -3.62 -7.97
N ARG A 247 -5.32 -4.03 -7.53
CA ARG A 247 -6.55 -3.89 -8.32
C ARG A 247 -6.87 -2.42 -8.59
N SER A 248 -6.78 -1.58 -7.56
CA SER A 248 -7.02 -0.14 -7.68
C SER A 248 -6.04 0.52 -8.65
N LEU A 249 -4.75 0.18 -8.55
CA LEU A 249 -3.69 0.63 -9.47
C LEU A 249 -3.96 0.20 -10.90
N ILE A 250 -4.13 -1.10 -11.16
CA ILE A 250 -4.35 -1.60 -12.53
C ILE A 250 -5.67 -1.08 -13.11
N GLY A 251 -6.72 -0.97 -12.29
CA GLY A 251 -8.00 -0.38 -12.69
C GLY A 251 -7.85 1.08 -13.11
N TYR A 252 -7.12 1.87 -12.32
CA TYR A 252 -6.81 3.27 -12.65
C TYR A 252 -6.04 3.37 -13.97
N LEU A 253 -4.95 2.62 -14.13
CA LEU A 253 -4.11 2.65 -15.33
C LEU A 253 -4.81 2.20 -16.61
N ALA A 254 -5.88 1.40 -16.49
CA ALA A 254 -6.70 0.96 -17.61
C ALA A 254 -7.92 1.87 -17.86
N SER A 255 -8.11 2.91 -17.06
CA SER A 255 -9.27 3.80 -17.14
C SER A 255 -8.97 5.08 -17.92
N ASP A 256 -10.03 5.74 -18.40
CA ASP A 256 -9.94 7.07 -19.03
C ASP A 256 -9.49 8.17 -18.04
N SER A 257 -9.48 7.89 -16.73
CA SER A 257 -9.00 8.83 -15.72
C SER A 257 -7.47 8.88 -15.64
N PHE A 258 -6.77 7.88 -16.20
CA PHE A 258 -5.32 7.90 -16.28
C PHE A 258 -4.86 8.82 -17.41
N ASN A 259 -4.45 10.03 -17.03
CA ASN A 259 -4.05 11.08 -17.97
C ASN A 259 -2.89 11.91 -17.40
N PRO A 260 -1.68 11.31 -17.24
CA PRO A 260 -0.53 12.02 -16.70
C PRO A 260 -0.15 13.18 -17.63
N THR A 261 0.19 14.33 -17.06
CA THR A 261 0.52 15.55 -17.82
C THR A 261 2.01 15.80 -17.94
N THR A 262 2.80 15.39 -16.95
CA THR A 262 4.24 15.64 -16.93
C THR A 262 4.97 14.62 -17.79
N GLU A 263 5.90 15.09 -18.62
CA GLU A 263 6.71 14.23 -19.50
C GLU A 263 8.08 13.95 -18.89
N LEU A 264 8.50 12.68 -18.92
CA LEU A 264 9.83 12.26 -18.52
C LEU A 264 10.62 11.73 -19.70
N THR A 265 11.93 12.01 -19.71
CA THR A 265 12.84 11.43 -20.70
C THR A 265 13.37 10.07 -20.22
N PRO A 266 13.71 9.14 -21.13
CA PRO A 266 14.36 7.89 -20.75
C PRO A 266 15.65 8.09 -19.95
N ARG A 267 16.39 9.17 -20.22
CA ARG A 267 17.59 9.54 -19.45
C ARG A 267 17.25 9.89 -18.00
N ALA A 268 16.18 10.65 -17.76
CA ALA A 268 15.76 11.03 -16.41
C ALA A 268 15.36 9.81 -15.58
N VAL A 269 14.61 8.86 -16.17
CA VAL A 269 14.20 7.63 -15.48
C VAL A 269 15.39 6.71 -15.19
N ARG A 270 16.33 6.55 -16.13
CA ARG A 270 17.57 5.81 -15.85
C ARG A 270 18.35 6.44 -14.69
N ALA A 271 18.51 7.76 -14.68
CA ALA A 271 19.19 8.45 -13.60
C ALA A 271 18.47 8.27 -12.26
N LEU A 272 17.14 8.32 -12.26
CA LEU A 272 16.30 8.11 -11.08
C LEU A 272 16.50 6.73 -10.46
N LEU A 273 16.59 5.69 -11.30
CA LEU A 273 16.69 4.29 -10.86
C LEU A 273 18.12 3.78 -10.68
N ALA A 274 19.12 4.49 -11.22
CA ALA A 274 20.54 4.17 -11.07
C ALA A 274 21.19 4.76 -9.82
N THR A 275 20.44 5.53 -9.02
CA THR A 275 20.96 6.25 -7.85
C THR A 275 21.74 5.31 -6.93
N VAL A 276 22.99 5.67 -6.63
CA VAL A 276 24.13 4.84 -6.16
C VAL A 276 24.14 4.65 -4.65
#